data_AF-A0A379LNV7-F1
#
_entry.id   AF-A0A379LNV7-F1
#
_cell.length_a   1.000
_cell.length_b   1.000
_cell.length_c   1.000
_cell.angle_alpha   90.00
_cell.angle_beta   90.00
_cell.angle_gamma   90.00
#
_symmetry.space_group_name_H-M   'P 1'
#
loop_
_entity.id
_entity.type
_entity.pdbx_description
1 polymer ?
#
loop_
_entity_poly.entity_id
_entity_poly.type
_entity_poly.pdbx_seq_one_letter_code
_entity_poly.pdbx_strand_id
1 'polypeptide(L)'
;MCEFQTLAATAAATNSFQYTPRYKPKCPLAALAVQQIISLQLRSADIVKSMGYPKKHTFAATDRLRYVLCSKNLGLDGSYIDPFYSADEFVIELFAILQIKPDQYQQEVKSILHTLQQPT
;
A
#
# COMPACT_ATOMS: atom_id res chain seq x y z
N MET A 1 9.61 11.65 24.14
CA MET A 1 10.38 11.85 22.89
C MET A 1 10.76 10.46 22.42
N CYS A 2 10.11 9.95 21.36
CA CYS A 2 10.36 8.59 20.89
C CYS A 2 11.48 8.61 19.86
N GLU A 3 12.61 8.02 20.25
CA GLU A 3 13.82 7.84 19.46
C GLU A 3 13.57 6.77 18.37
N PHE A 4 13.62 7.16 17.09
CA PHE A 4 13.61 6.21 15.99
C PHE A 4 15.05 5.73 15.75
N GLN A 5 15.35 4.49 16.18
CA GLN A 5 16.60 3.82 15.84
C GLN A 5 16.59 3.37 14.38
N THR A 6 17.49 3.96 13.60
CA THR A 6 17.84 3.55 12.25
C THR A 6 18.57 2.21 12.30
N LEU A 7 17.92 1.13 11.87
CA LEU A 7 18.56 -0.18 11.68
C LEU A 7 18.95 -0.39 10.22
N ALA A 8 20.24 -0.65 10.03
CA ALA A 8 20.92 -0.81 8.76
C ALA A 8 20.39 -2.01 7.95
N ALA A 9 20.17 -1.78 6.66
CA ALA A 9 19.82 -2.80 5.69
C ALA A 9 21.01 -3.76 5.45
N THR A 10 20.83 -5.05 5.75
CA THR A 10 21.74 -6.10 5.30
C THR A 10 20.99 -7.30 4.70
N ALA A 11 21.41 -7.61 3.47
CA ALA A 11 21.36 -8.88 2.73
C ALA A 11 20.02 -9.44 2.17
N ALA A 12 19.92 -9.31 0.84
CA ALA A 12 19.55 -10.34 -0.13
C ALA A 12 18.33 -11.24 0.15
N ALA A 13 17.17 -10.78 -0.30
CA ALA A 13 16.09 -11.68 -0.72
C ALA A 13 15.79 -11.40 -2.20
N THR A 14 15.74 -12.46 -3.00
CA THR A 14 15.24 -12.51 -4.38
C THR A 14 13.73 -12.28 -4.41
N ASN A 15 13.25 -11.24 -3.72
CA ASN A 15 11.85 -10.84 -3.66
C ASN A 15 11.67 -9.70 -4.65
N SER A 16 10.96 -9.99 -5.74
CA SER A 16 10.68 -9.07 -6.84
C SER A 16 9.74 -7.91 -6.47
N PHE A 17 9.66 -7.54 -5.19
CA PHE A 17 9.14 -6.26 -4.73
C PHE A 17 10.27 -5.23 -4.53
N GLN A 18 11.33 -5.33 -5.34
CA GLN A 18 12.23 -4.21 -5.55
C GLN A 18 11.47 -3.15 -6.35
N TYR A 19 10.78 -2.28 -5.62
CA TYR A 19 10.51 -0.94 -6.08
C TYR A 19 11.82 -0.40 -6.66
N THR A 20 11.83 -0.07 -7.96
CA THR A 20 12.98 0.65 -8.52
C THR A 20 13.24 1.88 -7.64
N PRO A 21 14.48 2.38 -7.53
CA PRO A 21 14.82 3.48 -6.61
C PRO A 21 13.95 4.75 -6.70
N ARG A 22 13.12 4.85 -7.75
CA ARG A 22 12.17 5.92 -8.03
C ARG A 22 10.86 5.80 -7.26
N TYR A 23 10.50 4.61 -6.79
CA TYR A 23 9.28 4.38 -6.02
C TYR A 23 9.59 4.46 -4.53
N LYS A 24 9.13 5.56 -3.93
CA LYS A 24 9.32 5.85 -2.50
C LYS A 24 7.96 6.07 -1.86
N PRO A 25 7.68 5.47 -0.69
CA PRO A 25 6.46 5.75 0.05
C PRO A 25 6.42 7.24 0.40
N LYS A 26 5.24 7.86 0.22
CA LYS A 26 5.03 9.30 0.44
C LYS A 26 4.23 9.63 1.69
N CYS A 27 3.77 8.62 2.44
CA CYS A 27 3.08 8.78 3.72
C CYS A 27 3.47 7.64 4.68
N PRO A 28 3.26 7.82 6.01
CA PRO A 28 3.61 6.81 7.03
C PRO A 28 2.96 5.45 6.78
N LEU A 29 1.67 5.41 6.44
CA LEU A 29 0.97 4.17 6.13
C LEU A 29 1.53 3.44 4.91
N ALA A 30 1.96 4.17 3.87
CA ALA A 30 2.61 3.54 2.72
C ALA A 30 3.96 2.93 3.12
N ALA A 31 4.71 3.61 3.99
CA ALA A 31 5.97 3.07 4.50
C ALA A 31 5.74 1.81 5.35
N LEU A 32 4.72 1.81 6.21
CA LEU A 32 4.31 0.65 6.99
C LEU A 32 3.94 -0.54 6.09
N ALA A 33 3.14 -0.30 5.04
CA ALA A 33 2.78 -1.34 4.09
C ALA A 33 3.98 -1.89 3.32
N VAL A 34 4.89 -1.03 2.86
CA VAL A 34 6.13 -1.48 2.19
C VAL A 34 6.99 -2.32 3.14
N GLN A 35 7.13 -1.91 4.40
CA GLN A 35 7.86 -2.70 5.41
C GLN A 35 7.21 -4.07 5.61
N GLN A 36 5.89 -4.16 5.69
CA GLN A 36 5.20 -5.44 5.84
C GLN A 36 5.31 -6.32 4.60
N ILE A 37 5.22 -5.74 3.40
CA ILE A 37 5.45 -6.48 2.15
C ILE A 37 6.84 -7.14 2.15
N ILE A 38 7.86 -6.39 2.58
CA ILE A 38 9.24 -6.88 2.68
C ILE A 38 9.34 -7.98 3.74
N SER A 39 8.77 -7.75 4.93
CA SER A 39 8.79 -8.70 6.05
C SER A 39 8.10 -10.01 5.72
N LEU A 40 6.95 -9.94 5.04
CA LEU A 40 6.17 -11.10 4.60
C LEU A 40 6.70 -11.73 3.30
N GLN A 41 7.73 -11.14 2.69
CA GLN A 41 8.31 -11.61 1.43
C GLN A 41 7.29 -11.74 0.28
N LEU A 42 6.26 -10.91 0.30
CA LEU A 42 5.20 -10.96 -0.71
C LEU A 42 5.69 -10.39 -2.03
N ARG A 43 5.19 -10.90 -3.16
CA ARG A 43 5.36 -10.30 -4.50
C ARG A 43 4.08 -9.59 -4.92
N SER A 44 4.17 -8.58 -5.78
CA SER A 44 2.99 -7.78 -6.17
C SER A 44 1.90 -8.64 -6.81
N ALA A 45 2.31 -9.60 -7.64
CA ALA A 45 1.42 -10.58 -8.25
C ALA A 45 0.69 -11.46 -7.22
N ASP A 46 1.36 -11.82 -6.11
CA ASP A 46 0.74 -12.63 -5.06
C ASP A 46 -0.26 -11.80 -4.24
N ILE A 47 0.06 -10.53 -3.95
CA ILE A 47 -0.85 -9.62 -3.26
C ILE A 47 -2.14 -9.44 -4.08
N VAL A 48 -2.03 -9.05 -5.35
CA VAL A 48 -3.22 -8.82 -6.19
C VAL A 48 -4.00 -10.11 -6.45
N LYS A 49 -3.34 -11.27 -6.45
CA LYS A 49 -4.02 -12.56 -6.50
C LYS A 49 -4.79 -12.83 -5.21
N SER A 50 -4.22 -12.53 -4.05
CA SER A 50 -4.89 -12.65 -2.75
C SER A 50 -6.07 -11.69 -2.61
N MET A 51 -5.99 -10.50 -3.21
CA MET A 51 -7.11 -9.57 -3.36
C MET A 51 -8.20 -10.06 -4.33
N GLY A 52 -8.08 -11.25 -4.92
CA GLY A 52 -9.11 -11.84 -5.78
C GLY A 52 -9.15 -11.32 -7.22
N TYR A 53 -8.15 -10.54 -7.67
CA TYR A 53 -8.14 -10.08 -9.06
C TYR A 53 -7.99 -11.26 -10.03
N PRO A 54 -8.79 -11.33 -11.10
CA PRO A 54 -8.63 -12.33 -12.14
C PRO A 54 -7.32 -12.12 -12.93
N LYS A 55 -6.77 -13.20 -13.49
CA LYS A 55 -5.46 -13.19 -14.21
C LYS A 55 -5.34 -12.09 -15.28
N LYS A 56 -6.42 -11.80 -16.00
CA LYS A 56 -6.46 -10.77 -17.06
C LYS A 56 -6.31 -9.33 -16.52
N HIS A 57 -6.55 -9.12 -15.23
CA HIS A 57 -6.46 -7.81 -14.55
C HIS A 57 -5.23 -7.68 -13.64
N THR A 58 -4.38 -8.72 -13.54
CA THR A 58 -3.20 -8.72 -12.65
C THR A 58 -2.24 -7.56 -12.94
N PHE A 59 -2.05 -7.16 -14.21
CA PHE A 59 -1.16 -6.05 -14.56
C PHE A 59 -1.71 -4.71 -14.06
N ALA A 60 -2.98 -4.40 -14.34
CA ALA A 60 -3.65 -3.17 -13.89
C ALA A 60 -3.72 -3.10 -12.35
N ALA A 61 -4.07 -4.21 -11.68
CA ALA A 61 -4.08 -4.27 -10.22
C ALA A 61 -2.69 -4.06 -9.61
N THR A 62 -1.64 -4.59 -10.26
CA THR A 62 -0.26 -4.39 -9.80
C THR A 62 0.16 -2.93 -9.96
N ASP A 63 -0.25 -2.28 -11.05
CA ASP A 63 0.01 -0.87 -11.27
C ASP A 63 -0.73 0.02 -10.26
N ARG A 64 -2.00 -0.30 -9.95
CA ARG A 64 -2.74 0.32 -8.85
C ARG A 64 -2.02 0.19 -7.52
N LEU A 65 -1.56 -1.01 -7.17
CA LEU A 65 -0.82 -1.25 -5.94
C LEU A 65 0.43 -0.36 -5.84
N ARG A 66 1.17 -0.21 -6.94
CA ARG A 66 2.33 0.71 -6.98
C ARG A 66 1.91 2.16 -6.80
N TYR A 67 0.82 2.58 -7.44
CA TYR A 67 0.28 3.92 -7.29
C TYR A 67 -0.09 4.22 -5.83
N VAL A 68 -0.86 3.33 -5.19
CA VAL A 68 -1.26 3.43 -3.78
C VAL A 68 -0.05 3.59 -2.87
N LEU A 69 0.95 2.74 -3.03
CA LEU A 69 2.15 2.74 -2.18
C LEU A 69 3.10 3.93 -2.45
N CYS A 70 2.89 4.70 -3.52
CA CYS A 70 3.69 5.88 -3.86
C CYS A 70 2.89 7.18 -3.87
N SER A 71 1.60 7.13 -3.50
CA SER A 71 0.73 8.30 -3.39
C SER A 71 0.86 8.92 -1.99
N LYS A 72 0.67 10.24 -1.93
CA LYS A 72 0.62 10.98 -0.65
C LYS A 72 -0.59 10.58 0.19
N ASN A 73 -1.67 10.16 -0.47
CA ASN A 73 -2.97 9.90 0.15
C ASN A 73 -3.38 8.43 0.00
N LEU A 74 -2.42 7.51 -0.22
CA LEU A 74 -2.69 6.09 -0.49
C LEU A 74 -3.65 5.82 -1.68
N GLY A 75 -3.80 6.78 -2.61
CA GLY A 75 -4.78 6.67 -3.69
C GLY A 75 -6.25 6.75 -3.24
N LEU A 76 -6.51 7.25 -2.03
CA LEU A 76 -7.86 7.46 -1.48
C LEU A 76 -8.64 8.60 -2.17
N ASP A 77 -7.98 9.35 -3.06
CA ASP A 77 -8.58 10.41 -3.86
C ASP A 77 -9.42 9.90 -5.04
N GLY A 78 -9.46 8.58 -5.27
CA GLY A 78 -10.23 7.97 -6.35
C GLY A 78 -9.67 8.26 -7.76
N SER A 79 -8.48 8.85 -7.85
CA SER A 79 -7.82 9.19 -9.12
C SER A 79 -7.42 7.97 -9.95
N TYR A 80 -7.24 6.82 -9.31
CA TYR A 80 -6.92 5.55 -9.96
C TYR A 80 -8.19 4.69 -10.06
N ILE A 81 -8.77 4.64 -11.26
CA ILE A 81 -10.01 3.92 -11.52
C ILE A 81 -9.77 2.41 -11.48
N ASP A 82 -10.65 1.71 -10.77
CA ASP A 82 -10.63 0.24 -10.66
C ASP A 82 -12.06 -0.30 -10.62
N PRO A 83 -12.39 -1.31 -11.45
CA PRO A 83 -13.74 -1.87 -11.50
C PRO A 83 -14.07 -2.87 -10.37
N PHE A 84 -13.08 -3.29 -9.56
CA PHE A 84 -13.25 -4.32 -8.52
C PHE A 84 -13.31 -3.75 -7.11
N TYR A 85 -12.62 -2.65 -6.84
CA TYR A 85 -12.54 -2.05 -5.51
C TYR A 85 -12.65 -0.53 -5.61
N SER A 86 -13.47 0.06 -4.74
CA SER A 86 -13.35 1.49 -4.44
C SER A 86 -11.98 1.83 -3.83
N ALA A 87 -11.69 3.12 -3.65
CA ALA A 87 -10.37 3.58 -3.20
C ALA A 87 -10.05 3.10 -1.77
N ASP A 88 -11.01 3.22 -0.86
CA ASP A 88 -10.91 2.81 0.53
C ASP A 88 -10.95 1.30 0.71
N GLU A 89 -11.85 0.60 0.01
CA GLU A 89 -11.91 -0.88 0.07
C GLU A 89 -10.59 -1.51 -0.35
N PHE A 90 -9.92 -0.97 -1.38
CA PHE A 90 -8.62 -1.46 -1.81
C PHE A 90 -7.55 -1.34 -0.72
N VAL A 91 -7.51 -0.20 -0.01
CA VAL A 91 -6.53 0.03 1.06
C VAL A 91 -6.81 -0.88 2.26
N ILE A 92 -8.08 -1.06 2.62
CA ILE A 92 -8.50 -1.94 3.71
C ILE A 92 -8.10 -3.39 3.40
N GLU A 93 -8.43 -3.88 2.21
CA GLU A 93 -8.12 -5.25 1.79
C GLU A 93 -6.60 -5.48 1.69
N LEU A 94 -5.87 -4.50 1.14
CA LEU A 94 -4.41 -4.54 1.10
C LEU A 94 -3.85 -4.71 2.52
N PHE A 95 -4.29 -3.90 3.49
CA PHE A 95 -3.76 -3.96 4.85
C PHE A 95 -4.16 -5.22 5.59
N ALA A 96 -5.33 -5.80 5.30
CA ALA A 96 -5.71 -7.12 5.78
C ALA A 96 -4.73 -8.21 5.29
N ILE A 97 -4.41 -8.22 3.99
CA ILE A 97 -3.42 -9.16 3.41
C ILE A 97 -2.03 -8.97 4.01
N LEU A 98 -1.66 -7.72 4.31
CA LEU A 98 -0.40 -7.37 4.97
C LEU A 98 -0.40 -7.62 6.48
N GLN A 99 -1.49 -8.17 7.03
CA GLN A 99 -1.65 -8.48 8.45
C GLN A 99 -1.44 -7.24 9.35
N ILE A 100 -1.75 -6.05 8.82
CA ILE A 100 -1.73 -4.80 9.58
C ILE A 100 -3.05 -4.71 10.33
N LYS A 101 -2.98 -4.51 11.65
CA LYS A 101 -4.19 -4.49 12.47
C LYS A 101 -5.01 -3.22 12.20
N PRO A 102 -6.36 -3.29 12.21
CA PRO A 102 -7.22 -2.14 11.93
C PRO A 102 -6.94 -0.89 12.78
N ASP A 103 -6.59 -1.07 14.05
CA ASP A 103 -6.22 0.00 14.98
C ASP A 103 -4.97 0.78 14.53
N GLN A 104 -4.09 0.19 13.73
CA GLN A 104 -2.87 0.83 13.25
C GLN A 104 -3.11 1.81 12.08
N TYR A 105 -4.26 1.74 11.40
CA TYR A 105 -4.46 2.52 10.17
C TYR A 105 -5.83 3.18 10.01
N GLN A 106 -6.90 2.65 10.63
CA GLN A 106 -8.26 3.09 10.33
C GLN A 106 -8.49 4.57 10.64
N GLN A 107 -7.88 5.10 11.70
CA GLN A 107 -7.99 6.51 12.05
C GLN A 107 -7.34 7.41 10.99
N GLU A 108 -6.14 7.07 10.54
CA GLU A 108 -5.41 7.86 9.55
C GLU A 108 -6.07 7.77 8.16
N VAL A 109 -6.57 6.60 7.74
CA VAL A 109 -7.37 6.45 6.51
C VAL A 109 -8.62 7.34 6.55
N LYS A 110 -9.37 7.33 7.66
CA LYS A 110 -10.54 8.21 7.84
C LYS A 110 -10.16 9.69 7.80
N SER A 111 -9.04 10.06 8.42
CA SER A 111 -8.54 11.44 8.40
C SER A 111 -8.18 11.89 6.98
N ILE A 112 -7.53 11.04 6.19
CA ILE A 112 -7.19 11.34 4.78
C ILE A 112 -8.47 11.53 3.96
N LEU A 113 -9.43 10.61 4.06
CA LEU A 113 -10.71 10.71 3.35
C LEU A 113 -11.47 11.99 3.71
N HIS A 114 -11.54 12.34 5.00
CA HIS A 114 -12.19 13.58 5.44
C HIS A 114 -11.49 14.83 4.88
N THR A 115 -10.15 14.82 4.84
CA THR A 115 -9.37 15.93 4.27
C THR A 115 -9.64 16.09 2.78
N LEU A 116 -9.79 14.98 2.04
CA LEU A 116 -10.08 15.00 0.61
C LEU A 116 -11.51 15.46 0.27
N GLN A 117 -12.45 15.35 1.21
CA GLN A 117 -13.84 15.78 1.04
C GLN A 117 -14.07 17.26 1.36
N GLN A 118 -13.08 17.95 1.94
CA GLN A 118 -13.19 19.38 2.22
C GLN A 118 -12.88 20.18 0.94
N PRO A 119 -13.82 20.99 0.42
CA PRO A 119 -13.50 21.90 -0.67
C PRO A 119 -12.47 22.93 -0.18
N THR A 120 -11.31 22.96 -0.84
CA THR A 120 -10.29 24.02 -0.71
C THR A 120 -10.87 25.40 -0.96
#